data_AF-A0A1E3W4M8-F1
#
_entry.id   AF-A0A1E3W4M8-F1
#
_cell.length_a   1.000
_cell.length_b   1.000
_cell.length_c   1.000
_cell.angle_alpha   90.00
_cell.angle_beta   90.00
_cell.angle_gamma   90.00
#
_symmetry.space_group_name_H-M   'P 1'
#
loop_
_entity.id
_entity.type
_entity.pdbx_description
1 polymer ?
#
loop_
_entity_poly.entity_id
_entity_poly.type
_entity_poly.pdbx_seq_one_letter_code
_entity_poly.pdbx_strand_id
1 'polypeptide(L)'
;MKRAIFEDDPADANDALGQCGESQEPGLEGFSSPCIEILNEAGYRAFVQDVECMWRWEIHRDGKLIQEGCSLSESSSREAVAHVMAFYHRQNASTAFG
;
A
#
# COMPACT_ATOMS: atom_id res chain seq x y z
N MET A 1 30.41 39.02 9.65
CA MET A 1 30.91 38.17 8.53
C MET A 1 31.09 36.78 9.09
N LYS A 2 30.46 35.69 8.65
CA LYS A 2 29.48 35.39 7.60
C LYS A 2 28.57 34.29 8.17
N ARG A 3 27.25 34.43 8.03
CA ARG A 3 26.32 33.28 8.01
C ARG A 3 26.37 32.74 6.58
N ALA A 4 26.56 31.44 6.41
CA ALA A 4 26.33 30.71 5.16
C ALA A 4 25.98 29.27 5.57
N ILE A 5 24.68 29.00 5.72
CA ILE A 5 23.85 28.22 4.78
C ILE A 5 24.16 26.73 4.94
N PHE A 6 23.30 26.08 5.74
CA PHE A 6 23.03 24.65 5.61
C PHE A 6 22.47 24.51 4.19
N GLU A 7 23.18 23.83 3.31
CA GLU A 7 22.58 23.37 2.06
C GLU A 7 21.52 22.34 2.46
N ASP A 8 20.26 22.78 2.41
CA ASP A 8 19.08 21.92 2.35
C ASP A 8 19.23 21.07 1.10
N ASP A 9 19.79 19.87 1.26
CA ASP A 9 19.66 18.80 0.28
C ASP A 9 18.20 18.31 0.38
N PRO A 10 17.36 18.50 -0.66
CA PRO A 10 16.00 18.03 -0.64
C PRO A 10 16.03 16.51 -0.84
N ALA A 11 16.26 15.78 0.25
CA ALA A 11 16.11 14.34 0.28
C ALA A 11 14.67 13.98 -0.09
N ASP A 12 14.52 13.66 -1.37
CA ASP A 12 13.53 12.81 -2.02
C ASP A 12 12.21 12.61 -1.28
N ALA A 13 11.18 13.29 -1.79
CA ALA A 13 9.78 13.10 -1.42
C ALA A 13 9.20 11.77 -1.94
N ASN A 14 9.98 10.68 -1.95
CA ASN A 14 9.62 9.48 -2.68
C ASN A 14 10.09 8.18 -2.00
N ASP A 15 9.75 7.93 -0.73
CA ASP A 15 9.97 6.58 -0.16
C ASP A 15 9.10 6.19 1.05
N ALA A 16 7.81 6.54 1.02
CA ALA A 16 6.80 5.94 1.90
C ALA A 16 5.71 5.21 1.09
N LEU A 17 6.12 4.57 -0.01
CA LEU A 17 5.33 3.52 -0.66
C LEU A 17 5.19 2.39 0.36
N GLY A 18 3.94 1.99 0.65
CA GLY A 18 3.67 0.89 1.56
C GLY A 18 4.47 -0.32 1.10
N GLN A 19 5.38 -0.78 1.94
CA GLN A 19 6.08 -2.02 1.71
C GLN A 19 5.05 -3.14 1.88
N CYS A 20 4.65 -3.78 0.77
CA CYS A 20 3.94 -5.04 0.83
C CYS A 20 4.85 -6.05 1.50
N GLY A 21 4.37 -6.70 2.57
CA GLY A 21 5.20 -7.30 3.61
C GLY A 21 6.36 -8.15 3.08
N GLU A 22 7.59 -7.76 3.44
CA GLU A 22 8.79 -8.56 3.30
C GLU A 22 8.94 -9.47 4.53
N SER A 23 8.62 -10.76 4.39
CA SER A 23 9.25 -11.78 5.22
C SER A 23 10.57 -12.14 4.54
N GLN A 24 11.66 -11.53 5.00
CA GLN A 24 12.95 -11.61 4.33
C GLN A 24 13.67 -12.93 4.67
N GLU A 25 13.50 -13.93 3.80
CA GLU A 25 14.34 -15.12 3.77
C GLU A 25 15.65 -14.76 3.01
N PRO A 26 16.84 -14.89 3.62
CA PRO A 26 18.09 -14.46 3.01
C PRO A 26 18.58 -15.51 2.01
N GLY A 27 18.58 -15.21 0.70
CA GLY A 27 19.32 -16.06 -0.24
C GLY A 27 19.00 -16.01 -1.73
N LEU A 28 18.03 -15.23 -2.20
CA LEU A 28 17.79 -15.06 -3.63
C LEU A 28 17.63 -13.58 -3.91
N GLU A 29 18.57 -12.98 -4.64
CA GLU A 29 18.40 -11.64 -5.22
C GLU A 29 17.32 -11.74 -6.31
N GLY A 30 16.07 -11.81 -5.87
CA GLY A 30 14.89 -11.92 -6.70
C GLY A 30 14.51 -10.56 -7.26
N PHE A 31 14.10 -10.54 -8.51
CA PHE A 31 13.42 -9.40 -9.11
C PHE A 31 12.12 -9.16 -8.31
N SER A 32 12.18 -8.32 -7.29
CA SER A 32 10.99 -7.93 -6.54
C SER A 32 10.07 -7.17 -7.49
N SER A 33 8.95 -7.78 -7.85
CA SER A 33 7.95 -7.12 -8.68
C SER A 33 7.49 -5.83 -8.01
N PRO A 34 7.22 -4.77 -8.79
CA PRO A 34 6.85 -3.48 -8.24
C PRO A 34 5.56 -3.61 -7.43
N CYS A 35 5.57 -3.01 -6.24
CA CYS A 35 4.37 -2.76 -5.46
C CYS A 35 3.65 -1.55 -6.05
N ILE A 36 2.39 -1.72 -6.44
CA ILE A 36 1.58 -0.70 -7.11
C ILE A 36 0.49 -0.22 -6.15
N GLU A 37 0.45 1.07 -5.84
CA GLU A 37 -0.68 1.67 -5.10
C GLU A 37 -1.89 1.79 -6.04
N ILE A 38 -3.01 1.17 -5.66
CA ILE A 38 -4.23 1.11 -6.47
C ILE A 38 -5.39 1.93 -5.88
N LEU A 39 -5.27 2.34 -4.61
CA LEU A 39 -6.27 3.13 -3.90
C LEU A 39 -5.61 3.98 -2.82
N ASN A 40 -6.06 5.24 -2.70
CA ASN A 40 -5.69 6.16 -1.63
C ASN A 40 -6.87 7.11 -1.35
N GLU A 41 -7.73 6.71 -0.40
CA GLU A 41 -8.93 7.51 -0.05
C GLU A 41 -9.38 7.23 1.38
N ALA A 42 -10.00 8.23 2.01
CA ALA A 42 -10.65 8.10 3.33
C ALA A 42 -9.77 7.48 4.44
N GLY A 43 -8.46 7.72 4.40
CA GLY A 43 -7.48 7.17 5.35
C GLY A 43 -7.06 5.72 5.07
N TYR A 44 -7.56 5.13 3.98
CA TYR A 44 -7.16 3.83 3.48
C TYR A 44 -6.18 3.96 2.31
N ARG A 45 -5.20 3.07 2.26
CA ARG A 45 -4.31 2.87 1.12
C ARG A 45 -4.35 1.40 0.74
N ALA A 46 -4.38 1.08 -0.54
CA ALA A 46 -4.29 -0.30 -0.99
C ALA A 46 -3.22 -0.49 -2.05
N PHE A 47 -2.54 -1.62 -1.96
CA PHE A 47 -1.40 -1.97 -2.78
C PHE A 47 -1.61 -3.33 -3.44
N VAL A 48 -1.01 -3.53 -4.60
CA VAL A 48 -0.96 -4.83 -5.28
C VAL A 48 0.46 -5.14 -5.73
N GLN A 49 0.82 -6.42 -5.70
CA GLN A 49 2.13 -6.90 -6.11
C GLN A 49 1.99 -8.23 -6.85
N ASP A 50 2.68 -8.35 -7.98
CA ASP A 50 2.83 -9.63 -8.69
C ASP A 50 3.84 -10.52 -7.93
N VAL A 51 3.39 -11.65 -7.42
CA VAL A 51 4.23 -12.66 -6.74
C VAL A 51 4.42 -13.90 -7.61
N GLU A 52 4.58 -13.67 -8.92
CA GLU A 52 4.80 -14.61 -10.03
C GLU A 52 3.60 -15.51 -10.36
N CYS A 53 3.05 -16.22 -9.37
CA CYS A 53 1.95 -17.15 -9.56
C CYS A 53 0.56 -16.52 -9.30
N MET A 54 0.52 -15.39 -8.62
CA MET A 54 -0.69 -14.67 -8.25
C MET A 54 -0.38 -13.20 -7.98
N TRP A 55 -1.42 -12.41 -7.77
CA TRP A 55 -1.33 -11.03 -7.32
C TRP A 55 -1.70 -10.96 -5.85
N ARG A 56 -0.78 -10.52 -5.00
CA ARG A 56 -1.05 -10.19 -3.60
C ARG A 56 -1.58 -8.77 -3.54
N TRP A 57 -2.59 -8.53 -2.69
CA TRP A 57 -3.08 -7.20 -2.41
C TRP A 57 -3.20 -6.97 -0.90
N GLU A 58 -2.96 -5.73 -0.49
CA GLU A 58 -2.97 -5.31 0.90
C GLU A 58 -3.80 -4.03 1.04
N ILE A 59 -4.55 -3.92 2.13
CA ILE A 59 -5.26 -2.71 2.51
C ILE A 59 -4.74 -2.26 3.87
N HIS A 60 -4.32 -1.00 3.92
CA HIS A 60 -3.77 -0.33 5.08
C HIS A 60 -4.70 0.79 5.51
N ARG A 61 -4.81 1.03 6.83
CA ARG A 61 -5.48 2.20 7.42
C ARG A 61 -4.57 2.80 8.48
N ASP A 62 -4.34 4.11 8.42
CA ASP A 62 -3.44 4.82 9.34
C ASP A 62 -2.03 4.16 9.44
N GLY A 63 -1.52 3.68 8.30
CA GLY A 63 -0.22 2.99 8.20
C GLY A 63 -0.18 1.56 8.75
N LYS A 64 -1.33 0.99 9.15
CA LYS A 64 -1.43 -0.38 9.63
C LYS A 64 -2.11 -1.26 8.59
N LEU A 65 -1.52 -2.42 8.30
CA LEU A 65 -2.18 -3.47 7.51
C LEU A 65 -3.44 -3.94 8.25
N ILE A 66 -4.60 -3.83 7.60
CA ILE A 66 -5.90 -4.25 8.15
C ILE A 66 -6.49 -5.46 7.41
N GLN A 67 -6.08 -5.67 6.16
CA GLN A 67 -6.55 -6.79 5.35
C GLN A 67 -5.49 -7.13 4.30
N GLU A 68 -5.29 -8.42 4.08
CA GLU A 68 -4.50 -8.98 3.00
C GLU A 68 -5.37 -9.96 2.20
N GLY A 69 -5.05 -10.13 0.93
CA GLY A 69 -5.61 -11.20 0.10
C GLY A 69 -4.83 -11.41 -1.19
N CYS A 70 -5.35 -12.28 -2.04
CA CYS A 70 -4.77 -12.58 -3.34
C CYS A 70 -5.83 -12.62 -4.44
N SER A 71 -5.39 -12.47 -5.69
CA SER A 71 -6.22 -12.59 -6.88
C SER A 71 -5.38 -13.11 -8.04
N LEU A 72 -6.05 -13.56 -9.11
CA LEU A 72 -5.39 -14.20 -10.25
C LEU A 72 -4.76 -13.19 -11.22
N SER A 73 -5.14 -11.92 -11.12
CA SER A 73 -4.65 -10.83 -11.97
C SER A 73 -4.67 -9.50 -11.23
N GLU A 74 -3.94 -8.51 -11.74
CA GLU A 74 -4.02 -7.13 -11.24
C GLU A 74 -5.46 -6.59 -11.30
N SER A 75 -6.17 -6.84 -12.40
CA SER A 75 -7.55 -6.38 -12.59
C SER A 75 -8.50 -6.97 -11.56
N SER A 76 -8.42 -8.28 -11.31
CA SER A 76 -9.24 -8.93 -10.28
C SER A 76 -8.84 -8.49 -8.87
N SER A 77 -7.59 -8.12 -8.65
CA SER A 77 -7.14 -7.50 -7.38
C SER A 77 -7.82 -6.15 -7.14
N ARG A 78 -7.91 -5.30 -8.18
CA ARG A 78 -8.61 -4.00 -8.09
C ARG A 78 -10.10 -4.18 -7.78
N GLU A 79 -10.76 -5.15 -8.41
CA GLU A 79 -12.16 -5.47 -8.14
C GLU A 79 -12.36 -5.99 -6.70
N ALA A 80 -11.50 -6.91 -6.25
CA ALA A 80 -11.55 -7.45 -4.90
C ALA A 80 -11.39 -6.35 -3.84
N VAL A 81 -10.38 -5.49 -3.99
CA VAL A 81 -10.17 -4.34 -3.10
C VAL A 81 -11.37 -3.39 -3.12
N ALA A 82 -11.94 -3.09 -4.29
CA ALA A 82 -13.13 -2.25 -4.38
C ALA A 82 -14.32 -2.82 -3.59
N HIS A 83 -14.53 -4.14 -3.62
CA HIS A 83 -15.58 -4.79 -2.84
C HIS A 83 -15.35 -4.68 -1.33
N VAL A 84 -14.11 -4.89 -0.86
CA VAL A 84 -13.75 -4.75 0.55
C VAL A 84 -13.90 -3.30 1.01
N MET A 85 -13.47 -2.33 0.20
CA MET A 85 -13.60 -0.91 0.50
C MET A 85 -15.06 -0.46 0.57
N ALA A 86 -15.92 -0.95 -0.33
CA ALA A 86 -17.36 -0.68 -0.26
C ALA A 86 -17.97 -1.18 1.07
N PHE A 87 -17.46 -2.29 1.62
CA PHE A 87 -17.86 -2.77 2.93
C PHE A 87 -17.36 -1.86 4.07
N TYR A 88 -16.08 -1.46 4.06
CA TYR A 88 -15.54 -0.55 5.08
C TYR A 88 -16.20 0.84 5.07
N HIS A 89 -16.49 1.39 3.89
CA HIS A 89 -17.22 2.65 3.78
C HIS A 89 -18.61 2.57 4.40
N ARG A 90 -19.34 1.47 4.16
CA ARG A 90 -20.64 1.24 4.81
C ARG A 90 -20.53 1.14 6.33
N GLN A 91 -19.49 0.47 6.84
CA GLN A 91 -19.28 0.38 8.29
C GLN A 91 -18.95 1.74 8.92
N ASN A 92 -17.99 2.48 8.35
CA ASN A 92 -17.62 3.80 8.85
C ASN A 92 -18.81 4.76 8.87
N ALA A 93 -19.67 4.72 7.84
CA ALA A 93 -20.90 5.51 7.82
C ALA A 93 -21.84 5.12 8.97
N SER A 94 -21.99 3.83 9.26
CA SER A 94 -22.87 3.36 10.35
C SER A 94 -22.37 3.79 11.75
N THR A 95 -21.06 3.87 11.95
CA THR A 95 -20.45 4.29 13.24
C THR A 95 -20.54 5.81 13.46
N ALA A 96 -20.63 6.61 12.40
CA ALA A 96 -20.70 8.08 12.50
C ALA A 96 -22.07 8.63 12.92
N PHE A 97 -23.12 7.80 12.90
CA PHE A 97 -24.48 8.18 13.28
C PHE A 97 -24.96 7.54 14.61
N GLY A 98 -24.03 7.00 15.41
CA GLY A 98 -24.29 6.41 16.73
C GLY A 98 -24.04 7.35 17.89
#